data_AF-A0A7X8R1A8-F1
#
_entry.id   AF-A0A7X8R1A8-F1
#
_cell.length_a   1.000
_cell.length_b   1.000
_cell.length_c   1.000
_cell.angle_alpha   90.00
_cell.angle_beta   90.00
_cell.angle_gamma   90.00
#
_symmetry.space_group_name_H-M   'P 1'
#
loop_
_entity.id
_entity.type
_entity.pdbx_description
1 polymer ?
#
loop_
_entity_poly.entity_id
_entity_poly.type
_entity_poly.pdbx_seq_one_letter_code
_entity_poly.pdbx_strand_id
1 'polypeptide(L)'
;MKKSISLFLIIAILSVALLSTASAVSDNSTGEIADLRSKIRSIHDIDSNMYNRLEEAVIKKYSDVTKGAWYMSVMVKLVGLSALDGSLDNKMDPTGTVTRAMFIKMFIRAMYGVEGLDGITPDFIHWAAKDVKKAEQAGILAQGEYTLANLSEPISRGEMAKLIVRAYNQFEINPLTIEKCKPLAKDIKDYNRMDPAYQPYALIVYGSGIISGYTDGRFAAEDKANRAQASAFIIRYLDKSERAKVVIPSTEAVREPMVLRYDDPYRPMAIEGDTFIKPDGTEVVLKIGPSGVLGEEQGCATEIGRIDRGGTPIQEGDLGADEAFMGQPYLVDEKTGEGHYRTEWLDIAQRL
;
A
#
# COMPACT_ATOMS: atom_id res chain seq x y z
N MET A 1 -43.34 -41.56 -75.52
CA MET A 1 -41.87 -41.48 -75.65
C MET A 1 -41.34 -40.53 -74.57
N LYS A 2 -40.41 -41.04 -73.73
CA LYS A 2 -39.32 -40.38 -72.94
C LYS A 2 -39.58 -38.97 -72.39
N LYS A 3 -39.78 -38.81 -71.07
CA LYS A 3 -38.81 -38.69 -69.94
C LYS A 3 -38.18 -37.29 -69.79
N SER A 4 -38.52 -36.60 -68.69
CA SER A 4 -37.62 -36.11 -67.62
C SER A 4 -38.48 -35.30 -66.62
N ILE A 5 -38.90 -35.85 -65.49
CA ILE A 5 -38.27 -35.71 -64.16
C ILE A 5 -37.71 -34.30 -63.92
N SER A 6 -38.38 -33.51 -63.06
CA SER A 6 -37.70 -32.91 -61.91
C SER A 6 -38.68 -32.68 -60.78
N LEU A 7 -38.22 -33.08 -59.60
CA LEU A 7 -38.87 -33.32 -58.34
C LEU A 7 -38.59 -32.13 -57.44
N PHE A 8 -39.60 -31.46 -56.86
CA PHE A 8 -39.37 -30.70 -55.62
C PHE A 8 -40.57 -30.84 -54.68
N LEU A 9 -40.25 -31.54 -53.59
CA LEU A 9 -41.08 -31.95 -52.47
C LEU A 9 -41.05 -30.81 -51.44
N ILE A 10 -42.21 -30.24 -51.10
CA ILE A 10 -42.33 -29.29 -49.99
C ILE A 10 -42.42 -30.11 -48.70
N ILE A 11 -41.29 -30.27 -48.00
CA ILE A 11 -41.23 -30.85 -46.65
C ILE A 11 -41.51 -29.72 -45.66
N ALA A 12 -42.61 -29.83 -44.93
CA ALA A 12 -42.90 -29.01 -43.76
C ALA A 12 -41.93 -29.39 -42.62
N ILE A 13 -41.00 -28.49 -42.29
CA ILE A 13 -40.14 -28.64 -41.11
C ILE A 13 -40.92 -28.11 -39.91
N LEU A 14 -41.39 -29.03 -39.07
CA LEU A 14 -41.90 -28.77 -37.74
C LEU A 14 -40.69 -28.53 -36.82
N SER A 15 -40.30 -27.26 -36.61
CA SER A 15 -39.27 -26.91 -35.63
C SER A 15 -39.86 -26.96 -34.23
N VAL A 16 -39.66 -28.07 -33.53
CA VAL A 16 -39.86 -28.16 -32.09
C VAL A 16 -38.77 -27.33 -31.42
N ALA A 17 -39.14 -26.13 -30.97
CA ALA A 17 -38.31 -25.34 -30.08
C ALA A 17 -38.32 -26.01 -28.70
N LEU A 18 -37.28 -26.82 -28.42
CA LEU A 18 -36.94 -27.18 -27.05
C LEU A 18 -36.43 -25.92 -26.36
N LEU A 19 -37.33 -25.22 -25.66
CA LEU A 19 -36.97 -24.23 -24.66
C LEU A 19 -36.25 -24.96 -23.53
N SER A 20 -34.91 -25.01 -23.60
CA SER A 20 -34.09 -25.26 -22.43
C SER A 20 -34.33 -24.10 -21.46
N THR A 21 -35.09 -24.34 -20.41
CA THR A 21 -35.17 -23.45 -19.25
C THR A 21 -33.82 -23.49 -18.55
N ALA A 22 -32.85 -22.72 -19.06
CA ALA A 22 -31.74 -22.29 -18.24
C ALA A 22 -32.34 -21.37 -17.18
N SER A 23 -32.41 -21.86 -15.95
CA SER A 23 -32.66 -21.02 -14.79
C SER A 23 -31.57 -19.94 -14.79
N ALA A 24 -31.90 -18.72 -15.18
CA ALA A 24 -31.09 -17.56 -14.91
C ALA A 24 -31.04 -17.42 -13.39
N VAL A 25 -30.03 -18.00 -12.75
CA VAL A 25 -29.61 -17.57 -11.42
C VAL A 25 -29.22 -16.12 -11.61
N SER A 26 -30.08 -15.19 -11.19
CA SER A 26 -29.71 -13.80 -11.05
C SER A 26 -28.42 -13.77 -10.22
N ASP A 27 -27.33 -13.24 -10.77
CA ASP A 27 -26.02 -13.17 -10.11
C ASP A 27 -26.08 -12.19 -8.92
N ASN A 28 -26.70 -12.65 -7.83
CA ASN A 28 -26.92 -11.91 -6.59
C ASN A 28 -25.58 -11.51 -5.94
N SER A 29 -24.50 -12.27 -6.21
CA SER A 29 -23.13 -11.98 -5.77
C SER A 29 -22.57 -10.67 -6.34
N THR A 30 -22.90 -10.31 -7.57
CA THR A 30 -22.46 -9.02 -8.14
C THR A 30 -23.14 -7.83 -7.45
N GLY A 31 -24.42 -7.97 -7.10
CA GLY A 31 -25.15 -6.97 -6.31
C GLY A 31 -24.61 -6.85 -4.88
N GLU A 32 -24.26 -7.98 -4.26
CA GLU A 32 -23.70 -8.05 -2.91
C GLU A 32 -22.34 -7.32 -2.81
N ILE A 33 -21.41 -7.59 -3.73
CA ILE A 33 -20.11 -6.89 -3.76
C ILE A 33 -20.30 -5.39 -4.00
N ALA A 34 -21.23 -5.00 -4.88
CA ALA A 34 -21.50 -3.59 -5.16
C ALA A 34 -22.08 -2.84 -3.94
N ASP A 35 -23.01 -3.47 -3.20
CA ASP A 35 -23.57 -2.90 -1.96
C ASP A 35 -22.48 -2.73 -0.89
N LEU A 36 -21.60 -3.71 -0.72
CA LEU A 36 -20.47 -3.61 0.22
C LEU A 36 -19.52 -2.47 -0.16
N ARG A 37 -19.14 -2.38 -1.44
CA ARG A 37 -18.28 -1.31 -1.97
C ARG A 37 -18.81 0.09 -1.69
N SER A 38 -20.13 0.30 -1.81
CA SER A 38 -20.72 1.63 -1.58
C SER A 38 -20.57 2.15 -0.14
N LYS A 39 -20.16 1.30 0.80
CA LYS A 39 -19.96 1.62 2.22
C LYS A 39 -18.48 1.83 2.58
N ILE A 40 -17.58 1.70 1.60
CA ILE A 40 -16.12 1.75 1.80
C ILE A 40 -15.58 2.97 1.06
N ARG A 41 -14.93 3.89 1.78
CA ARG A 41 -14.23 5.04 1.19
C ARG A 41 -12.72 4.88 1.22
N SER A 42 -12.19 4.18 2.22
CA SER A 42 -10.76 3.95 2.42
C SER A 42 -10.49 2.55 2.97
N ILE A 43 -9.19 2.19 3.04
CA ILE A 43 -8.78 0.90 3.61
C ILE A 43 -9.19 0.73 5.08
N HIS A 44 -9.29 1.85 5.81
CA HIS A 44 -9.65 1.86 7.24
C HIS A 44 -11.14 1.58 7.48
N ASP A 45 -12.00 1.65 6.46
CA ASP A 45 -13.41 1.25 6.57
C ASP A 45 -13.59 -0.28 6.47
N ILE A 46 -12.52 -1.02 6.16
CA ILE A 46 -12.53 -2.48 6.03
C ILE A 46 -12.10 -3.11 7.35
N ASP A 47 -12.98 -3.01 8.35
CA ASP A 47 -12.82 -3.75 9.61
C ASP A 47 -12.97 -5.28 9.41
N SER A 48 -12.80 -6.06 10.47
CA SER A 48 -12.93 -7.52 10.40
C SER A 48 -14.32 -8.00 9.96
N ASN A 49 -15.39 -7.27 10.29
CA ASN A 49 -16.75 -7.63 9.87
C ASN A 49 -16.94 -7.38 8.37
N MET A 50 -16.56 -6.20 7.90
CA MET A 50 -16.63 -5.83 6.49
C MET A 50 -15.76 -6.76 5.65
N TYR A 51 -14.54 -7.06 6.10
CA TYR A 51 -13.64 -8.00 5.44
C TYR A 51 -14.29 -9.38 5.27
N ASN A 52 -14.85 -9.96 6.34
CA ASN A 52 -15.44 -11.30 6.27
C ASN A 52 -16.60 -11.35 5.27
N ARG A 53 -17.45 -10.33 5.24
CA ARG A 53 -18.56 -10.22 4.27
C ARG A 53 -18.06 -10.09 2.83
N LEU A 54 -17.02 -9.29 2.61
CA LEU A 54 -16.38 -9.17 1.30
C LEU A 54 -15.74 -10.51 0.87
N GLU A 55 -15.03 -11.20 1.77
CA GLU A 55 -14.38 -12.48 1.50
C GLU A 55 -15.42 -13.53 1.07
N GLU A 56 -16.53 -13.65 1.80
CA GLU A 56 -17.63 -14.55 1.46
C GLU A 56 -18.23 -14.24 0.08
N ALA A 57 -18.51 -12.96 -0.20
CA ALA A 57 -19.04 -12.53 -1.49
C ALA A 57 -18.05 -12.79 -2.64
N VAL A 58 -16.75 -12.57 -2.41
CA VAL A 58 -15.67 -12.84 -3.37
C VAL A 58 -15.56 -14.33 -3.68
N ILE A 59 -15.54 -15.20 -2.66
CA ILE A 59 -15.46 -16.66 -2.84
C ILE A 59 -16.68 -17.19 -3.59
N LYS A 60 -17.87 -16.65 -3.28
CA LYS A 60 -19.11 -17.03 -3.95
C LYS A 60 -19.12 -16.62 -5.43
N LYS A 61 -18.57 -15.44 -5.75
CA LYS A 61 -18.56 -14.91 -7.11
C LYS A 61 -17.48 -15.55 -7.98
N TYR A 62 -16.25 -15.65 -7.48
CA TYR A 62 -15.09 -15.99 -8.30
C TYR A 62 -14.67 -17.44 -8.09
N SER A 63 -14.50 -18.16 -9.20
CA SER A 63 -14.29 -19.62 -9.20
C SER A 63 -12.87 -20.08 -8.90
N ASP A 64 -11.89 -19.19 -9.01
CA ASP A 64 -10.45 -19.47 -8.94
C ASP A 64 -9.76 -18.87 -7.70
N VAL A 65 -10.56 -18.44 -6.72
CA VAL A 65 -10.06 -18.01 -5.41
C VAL A 65 -10.28 -19.11 -4.37
N THR A 66 -9.33 -19.26 -3.45
CA THR A 66 -9.39 -20.27 -2.40
C THR A 66 -9.32 -19.60 -1.03
N LYS A 67 -10.27 -19.90 -0.15
CA LYS A 67 -10.27 -19.38 1.23
C LYS A 67 -8.95 -19.73 1.92
N GLY A 68 -8.36 -18.75 2.60
CA GLY A 68 -7.08 -18.91 3.30
C GLY A 68 -5.83 -18.88 2.42
N ALA A 69 -5.96 -18.74 1.09
CA ALA A 69 -4.79 -18.48 0.25
C ALA A 69 -4.17 -17.12 0.61
N TRP A 70 -2.84 -17.01 0.54
CA TRP A 70 -2.09 -15.83 0.99
C TRP A 70 -2.56 -14.51 0.34
N TYR A 71 -3.07 -14.59 -0.89
CA TYR A 71 -3.51 -13.43 -1.66
C TYR A 71 -4.93 -12.97 -1.29
N MET A 72 -5.70 -13.78 -0.54
CA MET A 72 -7.11 -13.47 -0.25
C MET A 72 -7.23 -12.13 0.47
N SER A 73 -6.46 -11.92 1.54
CA SER A 73 -6.51 -10.68 2.32
C SER A 73 -6.36 -9.45 1.43
N VAL A 74 -5.29 -9.42 0.62
CA VAL A 74 -4.96 -8.24 -0.19
C VAL A 74 -5.91 -8.05 -1.38
N MET A 75 -6.34 -9.14 -2.03
CA MET A 75 -7.24 -9.05 -3.19
C MET A 75 -8.67 -8.68 -2.76
N VAL A 76 -9.16 -9.23 -1.65
CA VAL A 76 -10.49 -8.90 -1.09
C VAL A 76 -10.53 -7.42 -0.68
N LYS A 77 -9.50 -6.91 0.00
CA LYS A 77 -9.37 -5.48 0.33
C LYS A 77 -9.45 -4.60 -0.93
N LEU A 78 -8.73 -4.93 -2.00
CA LEU A 78 -8.81 -4.17 -3.26
C LEU A 78 -10.14 -4.32 -4.00
N VAL A 79 -10.83 -5.47 -3.86
CA VAL A 79 -12.21 -5.61 -4.34
C VAL A 79 -13.10 -4.63 -3.58
N GLY A 80 -13.00 -4.56 -2.25
CA GLY A 80 -13.76 -3.62 -1.42
C GLY A 80 -13.52 -2.15 -1.81
N LEU A 81 -12.28 -1.79 -2.12
CA LEU A 81 -11.90 -0.45 -2.58
C LEU A 81 -12.32 -0.12 -4.02
N SER A 82 -13.01 -1.01 -4.73
CA SER A 82 -13.33 -0.87 -6.17
C SER A 82 -12.09 -0.67 -7.06
N ALA A 83 -10.94 -1.11 -6.56
CA ALA A 83 -9.64 -1.04 -7.23
C ALA A 83 -9.33 -2.31 -8.03
N LEU A 84 -9.95 -3.43 -7.66
CA LEU A 84 -9.77 -4.72 -8.32
C LEU A 84 -11.12 -5.35 -8.66
N ASP A 85 -11.26 -5.75 -9.91
CA ASP A 85 -12.37 -6.58 -10.40
C ASP A 85 -11.81 -7.85 -11.03
N GLY A 86 -12.62 -8.91 -11.03
CA GLY A 86 -12.35 -10.12 -11.80
C GLY A 86 -12.76 -9.98 -13.28
N SER A 87 -12.49 -11.03 -14.05
CA SER A 87 -12.86 -11.12 -15.46
C SER A 87 -14.36 -11.37 -15.65
N LEU A 88 -14.83 -11.26 -16.90
CA LEU A 88 -16.20 -11.60 -17.29
C LEU A 88 -16.55 -13.08 -17.08
N ASP A 89 -15.54 -13.95 -16.98
CA ASP A 89 -15.70 -15.39 -16.73
C ASP A 89 -15.68 -15.73 -15.24
N ASN A 90 -15.94 -14.76 -14.36
CA ASN A 90 -15.94 -14.93 -12.91
C ASN A 90 -14.63 -15.53 -12.37
N LYS A 91 -13.51 -14.97 -12.81
CA LYS A 91 -12.16 -15.30 -12.31
C LYS A 91 -11.43 -14.08 -11.80
N MET A 92 -10.75 -14.20 -10.67
CA MET A 92 -9.85 -13.15 -10.17
C MET A 92 -8.47 -13.21 -10.81
N ASP A 93 -8.07 -14.36 -11.34
CA ASP A 93 -6.77 -14.68 -11.93
C ASP A 93 -5.58 -14.22 -11.06
N PRO A 94 -5.42 -14.76 -9.83
CA PRO A 94 -4.39 -14.28 -8.90
C PRO A 94 -2.95 -14.39 -9.46
N THR A 95 -2.69 -15.41 -10.28
CA THR A 95 -1.38 -15.69 -10.88
C THR A 95 -1.17 -15.05 -12.25
N GLY A 96 -2.22 -14.45 -12.83
CA GLY A 96 -2.16 -13.79 -14.12
C GLY A 96 -1.23 -12.58 -14.12
N THR A 97 -0.55 -12.38 -15.24
CA THR A 97 0.34 -11.22 -15.46
C THR A 97 -0.46 -9.93 -15.50
N VAL A 98 0.05 -8.89 -14.84
CA VAL A 98 -0.58 -7.55 -14.81
C VAL A 98 -0.02 -6.69 -15.94
N THR A 99 -0.89 -6.00 -16.66
CA THR A 99 -0.48 -4.97 -17.64
C THR A 99 -0.30 -3.62 -16.97
N ARG A 100 0.41 -2.70 -17.64
CA ARG A 100 0.58 -1.31 -17.15
C ARG A 100 -0.76 -0.64 -16.87
N ALA A 101 -1.72 -0.75 -17.78
CA ALA A 101 -3.07 -0.22 -17.60
C ALA A 101 -3.79 -0.81 -16.39
N MET A 102 -3.64 -2.12 -16.15
CA MET A 102 -4.25 -2.79 -15.00
C MET A 102 -3.67 -2.27 -13.70
N PHE A 103 -2.33 -2.20 -13.61
CA PHE A 103 -1.68 -1.70 -12.40
C PHE A 103 -2.02 -0.24 -12.11
N ILE A 104 -1.94 0.63 -13.13
CA ILE A 104 -2.29 2.05 -12.98
C ILE A 104 -3.74 2.19 -12.49
N LYS A 105 -4.68 1.47 -13.10
CA LYS A 105 -6.09 1.49 -12.67
C LYS A 105 -6.26 1.02 -11.23
N MET A 106 -5.65 -0.11 -10.87
CA MET A 106 -5.70 -0.63 -9.50
C MET A 106 -5.14 0.38 -8.52
N PHE A 107 -3.95 0.92 -8.78
CA PHE A 107 -3.25 1.80 -7.88
C PHE A 107 -3.98 3.13 -7.67
N ILE A 108 -4.40 3.78 -8.77
CA ILE A 108 -5.09 5.07 -8.70
C ILE A 108 -6.45 4.97 -8.04
N ARG A 109 -7.22 3.91 -8.33
CA ARG A 109 -8.53 3.72 -7.68
C ARG A 109 -8.40 3.36 -6.21
N ALA A 110 -7.36 2.62 -5.83
CA ALA A 110 -7.14 2.32 -4.42
C ALA A 110 -6.79 3.59 -3.61
N MET A 111 -6.11 4.57 -4.24
CA MET A 111 -5.78 5.86 -3.62
C MET A 111 -6.93 6.87 -3.61
N TYR A 112 -7.67 6.98 -4.71
CA TYR A 112 -8.61 8.08 -4.93
C TYR A 112 -10.08 7.64 -4.96
N GLY A 113 -10.36 6.34 -4.90
CA GLY A 113 -11.69 5.79 -5.15
C GLY A 113 -12.15 6.01 -6.60
N VAL A 114 -13.39 5.60 -6.90
CA VAL A 114 -13.99 5.84 -8.22
C VAL A 114 -14.38 7.32 -8.40
N GLU A 115 -14.89 7.94 -7.33
CA GLU A 115 -15.31 9.35 -7.30
C GLU A 115 -14.13 10.31 -7.52
N GLY A 116 -12.91 9.94 -7.10
CA GLY A 116 -11.72 10.77 -7.32
C GLY A 116 -11.29 10.91 -8.78
N LEU A 117 -11.99 10.23 -9.70
CA LEU A 117 -11.85 10.35 -11.16
C LEU A 117 -12.94 11.23 -11.79
N ASP A 118 -13.85 11.79 -10.99
CA ASP A 118 -14.87 12.72 -11.50
C ASP A 118 -14.21 13.97 -12.09
N GLY A 119 -14.78 14.46 -13.20
CA GLY A 119 -14.22 15.58 -13.96
C GLY A 119 -12.97 15.25 -14.80
N ILE A 120 -12.41 14.04 -14.70
CA ILE A 120 -11.28 13.63 -15.55
C ILE A 120 -11.78 13.35 -16.98
N THR A 121 -11.31 14.15 -17.92
CA THR A 121 -11.58 14.00 -19.36
C THR A 121 -10.31 13.51 -20.06
N PRO A 122 -10.26 12.25 -20.52
CA PRO A 122 -9.12 11.74 -21.25
C PRO A 122 -9.08 12.25 -22.69
N ASP A 123 -7.87 12.42 -23.21
CA ASP A 123 -7.55 12.80 -24.60
C ASP A 123 -7.31 11.57 -25.51
N PHE A 124 -7.47 10.34 -24.99
CA PHE A 124 -7.40 9.10 -25.76
C PHE A 124 -8.45 8.07 -25.30
N ILE A 125 -8.77 7.12 -26.19
CA ILE A 125 -9.77 6.07 -25.94
C ILE A 125 -9.08 4.81 -25.42
N HIS A 126 -9.26 4.52 -24.13
CA HIS A 126 -8.84 3.28 -23.47
C HIS A 126 -9.61 3.09 -22.16
N TRP A 127 -9.86 1.85 -21.72
CA TRP A 127 -10.63 1.56 -20.48
C TRP A 127 -9.93 2.02 -19.19
N ALA A 128 -8.63 2.30 -19.27
CA ALA A 128 -7.82 2.87 -18.19
C ALA A 128 -7.49 4.37 -18.40
N ALA A 129 -8.02 5.01 -19.45
CA ALA A 129 -7.59 6.36 -19.82
C ALA A 129 -7.83 7.40 -18.73
N LYS A 130 -8.97 7.33 -18.03
CA LYS A 130 -9.26 8.21 -16.88
C LYS A 130 -8.25 7.99 -15.74
N ASP A 131 -7.95 6.73 -15.43
CA ASP A 131 -7.01 6.38 -14.37
C ASP A 131 -5.59 6.88 -14.71
N VAL A 132 -5.15 6.74 -15.97
CA VAL A 132 -3.87 7.27 -16.47
C VAL A 132 -3.81 8.79 -16.36
N LYS A 133 -4.87 9.50 -16.79
CA LYS A 133 -4.91 10.96 -16.72
C LYS A 133 -4.94 11.48 -15.29
N LYS A 134 -5.63 10.77 -14.39
CA LYS A 134 -5.57 11.07 -12.96
C LYS A 134 -4.16 10.88 -12.40
N ALA A 135 -3.46 9.81 -12.80
CA ALA A 135 -2.07 9.57 -12.41
C ALA A 135 -1.13 10.69 -12.90
N GLU A 136 -1.33 11.17 -14.14
CA GLU A 136 -0.57 12.30 -14.70
C GLU A 136 -0.83 13.59 -13.90
N GLN A 137 -2.09 13.93 -13.65
CA GLN A 137 -2.47 15.12 -12.87
C GLN A 137 -1.96 15.06 -11.42
N ALA A 138 -1.90 13.87 -10.83
CA ALA A 138 -1.38 13.66 -9.48
C ALA A 138 0.15 13.68 -9.42
N GLY A 139 0.87 13.71 -10.55
CA GLY A 139 2.34 13.64 -10.59
C GLY A 139 2.91 12.23 -10.34
N ILE A 140 2.05 11.21 -10.23
CA ILE A 140 2.45 9.80 -10.06
C ILE A 140 3.01 9.24 -11.37
N LEU A 141 2.50 9.73 -12.51
CA LEU A 141 2.92 9.34 -13.85
C LEU A 141 3.41 10.60 -14.58
N ALA A 142 4.57 10.55 -15.23
CA ALA A 142 5.01 11.68 -16.04
C ALA A 142 4.22 11.71 -17.35
N GLN A 143 3.80 12.89 -17.80
CA GLN A 143 2.98 13.01 -19.01
C GLN A 143 3.61 12.28 -20.20
N GLY A 144 2.86 11.36 -20.81
CA GLY A 144 3.32 10.58 -21.96
C GLY A 144 4.29 9.42 -21.65
N GLU A 145 4.60 9.16 -20.38
CA GLU A 145 5.43 8.01 -19.97
C GLU A 145 4.82 6.67 -20.39
N TYR A 146 3.49 6.56 -20.28
CA TYR A 146 2.72 5.44 -20.81
C TYR A 146 1.79 5.92 -21.92
N THR A 147 1.80 5.22 -23.05
CA THR A 147 1.06 5.56 -24.25
C THR A 147 0.12 4.43 -24.62
N LEU A 148 -0.87 4.69 -25.48
CA LEU A 148 -1.78 3.65 -25.97
C LEU A 148 -1.04 2.43 -26.54
N ALA A 149 0.14 2.64 -27.13
CA ALA A 149 0.95 1.58 -27.72
C ALA A 149 1.54 0.61 -26.69
N ASN A 150 1.74 1.02 -25.43
CA ASN A 150 2.41 0.20 -24.41
C ASN A 150 1.56 -0.11 -23.17
N LEU A 151 0.36 0.48 -23.05
CA LEU A 151 -0.52 0.31 -21.89
C LEU A 151 -0.99 -1.15 -21.68
N SER A 152 -1.10 -1.92 -22.76
CA SER A 152 -1.51 -3.33 -22.70
C SER A 152 -0.36 -4.30 -22.43
N GLU A 153 0.88 -3.81 -22.39
CA GLU A 153 2.04 -4.65 -22.13
C GLU A 153 2.20 -4.99 -20.64
N PRO A 154 2.82 -6.14 -20.32
CA PRO A 154 3.16 -6.50 -18.95
C PRO A 154 4.04 -5.46 -18.23
N ILE A 155 3.62 -5.07 -17.04
CA ILE A 155 4.38 -4.14 -16.19
C ILE A 155 5.42 -4.90 -15.35
N SER A 156 6.64 -4.35 -15.27
CA SER A 156 7.70 -4.89 -14.42
C SER A 156 7.56 -4.46 -12.95
N ARG A 157 8.21 -5.18 -12.04
CA ARG A 157 8.28 -4.79 -10.62
C ARG A 157 8.97 -3.44 -10.42
N GLY A 158 9.99 -3.12 -11.22
CA GLY A 158 10.68 -1.83 -11.20
C GLY A 158 9.76 -0.67 -11.62
N GLU A 159 8.94 -0.88 -12.65
CA GLU A 159 7.92 0.10 -13.07
C GLU A 159 6.87 0.33 -11.96
N MET A 160 6.39 -0.74 -11.31
CA MET A 160 5.49 -0.61 -10.16
C MET A 160 6.15 0.17 -9.02
N ALA A 161 7.41 -0.17 -8.68
CA ALA A 161 8.16 0.52 -7.62
C ALA A 161 8.30 2.01 -7.92
N LYS A 162 8.58 2.39 -9.16
CA LYS A 162 8.68 3.79 -9.58
C LYS A 162 7.38 4.56 -9.34
N LEU A 163 6.23 4.00 -9.75
CA LEU A 163 4.93 4.64 -9.54
C LEU A 163 4.59 4.74 -8.04
N ILE A 164 4.84 3.67 -7.29
CA ILE A 164 4.62 3.64 -5.84
C ILE A 164 5.49 4.69 -5.14
N VAL A 165 6.77 4.81 -5.49
CA VAL A 165 7.67 5.78 -4.83
C VAL A 165 7.30 7.22 -5.13
N ARG A 166 6.80 7.52 -6.34
CA ARG A 166 6.30 8.87 -6.64
C ARG A 166 5.11 9.23 -5.75
N ALA A 167 4.16 8.32 -5.58
CA ALA A 167 3.05 8.51 -4.66
C ALA A 167 3.52 8.57 -3.19
N TYR A 168 4.42 7.67 -2.79
CA TYR A 168 5.01 7.62 -1.45
C TYR A 168 5.70 8.94 -1.08
N ASN A 169 6.56 9.47 -1.94
CA ASN A 169 7.27 10.72 -1.66
C ASN A 169 6.34 11.93 -1.51
N GLN A 170 5.13 11.87 -2.07
CA GLN A 170 4.16 12.98 -2.03
C GLN A 170 3.15 12.85 -0.89
N PHE A 171 2.73 11.63 -0.56
CA PHE A 171 1.59 11.39 0.33
C PHE A 171 1.97 10.67 1.62
N GLU A 172 3.15 10.05 1.71
CA GLU A 172 3.65 9.48 2.96
C GLU A 172 3.99 10.61 3.93
N ILE A 173 3.59 10.44 5.19
CA ILE A 173 4.06 11.29 6.28
C ILE A 173 5.51 10.85 6.60
N ASN A 174 6.47 11.73 6.30
CA ASN A 174 7.92 11.51 6.42
C ASN A 174 8.45 10.34 5.58
N PRO A 175 8.46 10.49 4.25
CA PRO A 175 9.00 9.48 3.37
C PRO A 175 10.48 9.22 3.67
N LEU A 176 10.91 7.97 3.53
CA LEU A 176 12.33 7.62 3.57
C LEU A 176 13.08 8.34 2.46
N THR A 177 14.30 8.77 2.77
CA THR A 177 15.20 9.35 1.77
C THR A 177 16.08 8.27 1.15
N ILE A 178 16.56 8.53 -0.07
CA ILE A 178 17.50 7.64 -0.75
C ILE A 178 18.76 7.48 0.11
N GLU A 179 19.29 8.58 0.67
CA GLU A 179 20.47 8.57 1.55
C GLU A 179 20.29 7.63 2.74
N LYS A 180 19.15 7.71 3.45
CA LYS A 180 18.82 6.82 4.56
C LYS A 180 18.76 5.36 4.11
N CYS A 181 18.28 5.09 2.89
CA CYS A 181 18.15 3.73 2.37
C CYS A 181 19.42 3.17 1.71
N LYS A 182 20.44 4.00 1.41
CA LYS A 182 21.68 3.55 0.74
C LYS A 182 22.32 2.31 1.36
N PRO A 183 22.40 2.16 2.70
CA PRO A 183 23.00 0.98 3.31
C PRO A 183 22.31 -0.35 2.93
N LEU A 184 21.03 -0.31 2.54
CA LEU A 184 20.26 -1.49 2.13
C LEU A 184 20.67 -2.05 0.76
N ALA A 185 21.45 -1.31 -0.03
CA ALA A 185 21.95 -1.78 -1.32
C ALA A 185 22.70 -3.13 -1.21
N LYS A 186 23.36 -3.37 -0.07
CA LYS A 186 24.08 -4.63 0.20
C LYS A 186 23.14 -5.81 0.49
N ASP A 187 21.91 -5.53 0.93
CA ASP A 187 20.92 -6.53 1.31
C ASP A 187 20.08 -6.97 0.09
N ILE A 188 20.14 -6.22 -1.01
CA ILE A 188 19.49 -6.55 -2.29
C ILE A 188 20.53 -7.19 -3.22
N LYS A 189 20.45 -8.52 -3.39
CA LYS A 189 21.49 -9.33 -4.06
C LYS A 189 21.78 -8.92 -5.51
N ASP A 190 20.77 -8.46 -6.23
CA ASP A 190 20.87 -8.04 -7.64
C ASP A 190 20.96 -6.52 -7.82
N TYR A 191 21.13 -5.74 -6.74
CA TYR A 191 21.12 -4.27 -6.80
C TYR A 191 22.11 -3.71 -7.81
N ASN A 192 23.38 -4.15 -7.76
CA ASN A 192 24.43 -3.67 -8.65
C ASN A 192 24.28 -4.12 -10.11
N ARG A 193 23.39 -5.08 -10.39
CA ARG A 193 23.07 -5.58 -11.75
C ARG A 193 21.73 -5.06 -12.27
N MET A 194 20.93 -4.45 -11.40
CA MET A 194 19.67 -3.82 -11.74
C MET A 194 19.93 -2.63 -12.68
N ASP A 195 18.98 -2.35 -13.57
CA ASP A 195 18.98 -1.08 -14.32
C ASP A 195 19.11 0.10 -13.33
N PRO A 196 20.13 0.98 -13.49
CA PRO A 196 20.31 2.14 -12.64
C PRO A 196 19.07 3.03 -12.49
N ALA A 197 18.17 3.03 -13.48
CA ALA A 197 16.91 3.76 -13.42
C ALA A 197 15.95 3.24 -12.34
N TYR A 198 16.04 1.96 -11.95
CA TYR A 198 15.20 1.37 -10.90
C TYR A 198 15.83 1.36 -9.51
N GLN A 199 17.16 1.44 -9.41
CA GLN A 199 17.90 1.41 -8.15
C GLN A 199 17.36 2.36 -7.05
N PRO A 200 17.13 3.67 -7.30
CA PRO A 200 16.61 4.56 -6.27
C PRO A 200 15.22 4.16 -5.80
N TYR A 201 14.36 3.68 -6.71
CA TYR A 201 13.02 3.26 -6.38
C TYR A 201 13.01 1.94 -5.60
N ALA A 202 13.87 1.00 -5.99
CA ALA A 202 14.05 -0.28 -5.31
C ALA A 202 14.48 -0.08 -3.86
N LEU A 203 15.43 0.83 -3.58
CA LEU A 203 15.84 1.14 -2.21
C LEU A 203 14.68 1.62 -1.34
N ILE A 204 13.87 2.56 -1.85
CA ILE A 204 12.77 3.15 -1.06
C ILE A 204 11.69 2.11 -0.79
N VAL A 205 11.20 1.37 -1.79
CA VAL A 205 10.13 0.38 -1.56
C VAL A 205 10.61 -0.82 -0.74
N TYR A 206 11.90 -1.16 -0.82
CA TYR A 206 12.50 -2.20 0.00
C TYR A 206 12.63 -1.70 1.44
N GLY A 207 13.23 -0.53 1.65
CA GLY A 207 13.40 0.08 2.97
C GLY A 207 12.10 0.40 3.68
N SER A 208 11.05 0.79 2.95
CA SER A 208 9.71 1.02 3.51
C SER A 208 8.92 -0.27 3.73
N GLY A 209 9.42 -1.43 3.28
CA GLY A 209 8.72 -2.70 3.43
C GLY A 209 7.52 -2.91 2.49
N ILE A 210 7.31 -2.01 1.52
CA ILE A 210 6.23 -2.15 0.53
C ILE A 210 6.53 -3.33 -0.43
N ILE A 211 7.79 -3.47 -0.86
CA ILE A 211 8.26 -4.57 -1.70
C ILE A 211 9.51 -5.22 -1.08
N SER A 212 9.34 -6.38 -0.46
CA SER A 212 10.39 -7.11 0.28
C SER A 212 11.34 -7.98 -0.57
N GLY A 213 11.27 -7.89 -1.90
CA GLY A 213 12.01 -8.80 -2.79
C GLY A 213 11.51 -10.25 -2.77
N TYR A 214 12.24 -11.14 -3.44
CA TYR A 214 12.02 -12.59 -3.43
C TYR A 214 12.83 -13.27 -2.32
N THR A 215 12.45 -14.50 -1.98
CA THR A 215 13.10 -15.31 -0.95
C THR A 215 14.55 -15.67 -1.26
N ASP A 216 14.99 -15.53 -2.53
CA ASP A 216 16.37 -15.74 -2.94
C ASP A 216 17.27 -14.49 -2.79
N GLY A 217 16.71 -13.42 -2.21
CA GLY A 217 17.39 -12.16 -1.90
C GLY A 217 17.42 -11.16 -3.06
N ARG A 218 16.81 -11.48 -4.21
CA ARG A 218 16.72 -10.54 -5.34
C ARG A 218 15.53 -9.61 -5.20
N PHE A 219 15.67 -8.36 -5.65
CA PHE A 219 14.54 -7.48 -5.89
C PHE A 219 13.83 -7.83 -7.21
N ALA A 220 14.61 -8.21 -8.23
CA ALA A 220 14.18 -8.61 -9.56
C ALA A 220 13.31 -7.56 -10.27
N ALA A 221 13.89 -6.38 -10.55
CA ALA A 221 13.15 -5.24 -11.09
C ALA A 221 12.49 -5.52 -12.45
N GLU A 222 13.13 -6.34 -13.31
CA GLU A 222 12.61 -6.65 -14.65
C GLU A 222 11.53 -7.72 -14.68
N ASP A 223 11.42 -8.52 -13.60
CA ASP A 223 10.42 -9.58 -13.53
C ASP A 223 9.01 -8.96 -13.58
N LYS A 224 8.10 -9.63 -14.30
CA LYS A 224 6.70 -9.24 -14.39
C LYS A 224 5.97 -9.69 -13.13
N ALA A 225 5.16 -8.80 -12.54
CA ALA A 225 4.38 -9.14 -11.37
C ALA A 225 3.02 -9.73 -11.77
N ASN A 226 2.56 -10.70 -10.98
CA ASN A 226 1.20 -11.21 -11.09
C ASN A 226 0.20 -10.34 -10.30
N ARG A 227 -1.10 -10.59 -10.51
CA ARG A 227 -2.19 -9.82 -9.91
C ARG A 227 -2.17 -9.85 -8.38
N ALA A 228 -1.85 -10.99 -7.79
CA ALA A 228 -1.71 -11.12 -6.34
C ALA A 228 -0.55 -10.28 -5.78
N GLN A 229 0.62 -10.29 -6.43
CA GLN A 229 1.78 -9.49 -6.04
C GLN A 229 1.51 -7.99 -6.18
N ALA A 230 0.94 -7.56 -7.30
CA ALA A 230 0.53 -6.17 -7.50
C ALA A 230 -0.46 -5.73 -6.40
N SER A 231 -1.41 -6.60 -6.04
CA SER A 231 -2.37 -6.31 -4.97
C SER A 231 -1.69 -6.13 -3.63
N ALA A 232 -0.73 -7.01 -3.31
CA ALA A 232 0.05 -6.89 -2.07
C ALA A 232 0.85 -5.59 -1.99
N PHE A 233 1.48 -5.15 -3.09
CA PHE A 233 2.24 -3.89 -3.09
C PHE A 233 1.33 -2.68 -2.84
N ILE A 234 0.15 -2.66 -3.44
CA ILE A 234 -0.82 -1.56 -3.25
C ILE A 234 -1.33 -1.55 -1.81
N ILE A 235 -1.70 -2.71 -1.25
CA ILE A 235 -2.18 -2.77 0.14
C ILE A 235 -1.10 -2.33 1.12
N ARG A 236 0.16 -2.77 0.95
CA ARG A 236 1.28 -2.34 1.81
C ARG A 236 1.62 -0.86 1.66
N TYR A 237 1.36 -0.28 0.49
CA TYR A 237 1.45 1.16 0.32
C TYR A 237 0.38 1.87 1.15
N LEU A 238 -0.88 1.43 1.06
CA LEU A 238 -2.03 2.05 1.73
C LEU A 238 -2.07 1.83 3.24
N ASP A 239 -1.55 0.70 3.72
CA ASP A 239 -1.63 0.28 5.12
C ASP A 239 -0.23 -0.07 5.63
N LYS A 240 0.30 0.78 6.52
CA LYS A 240 1.66 0.61 7.08
C LYS A 240 1.78 -0.70 7.87
N SER A 241 0.70 -1.17 8.49
CA SER A 241 0.73 -2.39 9.30
C SER A 241 0.96 -3.66 8.47
N GLU A 242 0.69 -3.60 7.17
CA GLU A 242 0.90 -4.71 6.22
C GLU A 242 2.32 -4.74 5.65
N ARG A 243 3.12 -3.68 5.87
CA ARG A 243 4.50 -3.56 5.35
C ARG A 243 5.41 -4.61 5.99
N ALA A 244 6.35 -5.12 5.20
CA ALA A 244 7.39 -5.99 5.72
C ALA A 244 8.30 -5.22 6.69
N LYS A 245 8.70 -5.85 7.79
CA LYS A 245 9.66 -5.25 8.72
C LYS A 245 11.05 -5.21 8.07
N VAL A 246 11.61 -4.02 7.92
CA VAL A 246 12.96 -3.82 7.37
C VAL A 246 13.76 -2.93 8.32
N VAL A 247 14.93 -3.43 8.73
CA VAL A 247 15.86 -2.69 9.58
C VAL A 247 16.81 -1.95 8.66
N ILE A 248 16.76 -0.62 8.68
CA ILE A 248 17.72 0.22 7.98
C ILE A 248 18.94 0.36 8.89
N PRO A 249 20.13 -0.10 8.48
CA PRO A 249 21.34 0.07 9.28
C PRO A 249 21.59 1.57 9.52
N SER A 250 21.53 1.98 10.79
CA SER A 250 21.99 3.32 11.18
C SER A 250 23.52 3.33 11.17
N THR A 251 24.10 4.37 10.58
CA THR A 251 25.55 4.63 10.65
C THR A 251 25.93 5.40 11.91
N GLU A 252 24.97 5.85 12.71
CA GLU A 252 25.25 6.49 14.00
C GLU A 252 25.67 5.42 15.00
N ALA A 253 26.80 5.66 15.69
CA ALA A 253 27.22 4.81 16.79
C ALA A 253 26.18 4.88 17.90
N VAL A 254 25.36 3.86 18.04
CA VAL A 254 24.40 3.74 19.14
C VAL A 254 25.22 3.52 20.41
N ARG A 255 25.15 4.47 21.34
CA ARG A 255 25.74 4.31 22.68
C ARG A 255 25.06 3.15 23.42
N GLU A 256 25.74 2.57 24.41
CA GLU A 256 25.08 1.62 25.30
C GLU A 256 23.92 2.30 26.07
N PRO A 257 22.84 1.56 26.36
CA PRO A 257 21.75 2.07 27.19
C PRO A 257 22.23 2.57 28.55
N MET A 258 21.63 3.65 29.03
CA MET A 258 21.98 4.28 30.31
C MET A 258 20.76 4.82 31.05
N VAL A 259 21.00 5.31 32.26
CA VAL A 259 19.99 6.04 33.03
C VAL A 259 19.94 7.48 32.53
N LEU A 260 18.75 7.94 32.15
CA LEU A 260 18.45 9.31 31.78
C LEU A 260 17.55 9.92 32.84
N ARG A 261 17.86 11.14 33.29
CA ARG A 261 17.02 11.83 34.29
C ARG A 261 16.31 13.01 33.67
N TYR A 262 15.04 13.23 34.03
CA TYR A 262 14.27 14.37 33.56
C TYR A 262 14.92 15.73 33.88
N ASP A 263 15.70 15.81 34.96
CA ASP A 263 16.35 17.02 35.47
C ASP A 263 17.76 17.26 34.90
N ASP A 264 18.28 16.36 34.06
CA ASP A 264 19.54 16.57 33.35
C ASP A 264 19.26 17.18 31.97
N PRO A 265 19.55 18.48 31.76
CA PRO A 265 19.31 19.12 30.47
C PRO A 265 20.32 18.68 29.39
N TYR A 266 21.46 18.11 29.76
CA TYR A 266 22.51 17.68 28.82
C TYR A 266 22.47 16.19 28.51
N ARG A 267 21.44 15.49 28.97
CA ARG A 267 21.23 14.08 28.63
C ARG A 267 21.16 13.90 27.11
N PRO A 268 21.71 12.80 26.58
CA PRO A 268 21.57 12.49 25.16
C PRO A 268 20.11 12.24 24.79
N MET A 269 19.80 12.31 23.48
CA MET A 269 18.53 11.80 22.96
C MET A 269 18.36 10.33 23.37
N ALA A 270 17.13 9.98 23.75
CA ALA A 270 16.81 8.66 24.26
C ALA A 270 16.93 7.58 23.17
N ILE A 271 17.35 6.38 23.58
CA ILE A 271 17.37 5.18 22.74
C ILE A 271 16.65 4.03 23.44
N GLU A 272 16.30 2.99 22.68
CA GLU A 272 15.73 1.76 23.25
C GLU A 272 16.68 1.14 24.29
N GLY A 273 16.12 0.76 25.42
CA GLY A 273 16.85 0.18 26.56
C GLY A 273 17.27 1.18 27.62
N ASP A 274 17.26 2.49 27.35
CA ASP A 274 17.55 3.51 28.38
C ASP A 274 16.53 3.41 29.53
N THR A 275 16.97 3.74 30.74
CA THR A 275 16.06 3.90 31.89
C THR A 275 15.80 5.39 32.12
N PHE A 276 14.59 5.85 31.78
CA PHE A 276 14.18 7.23 32.03
C PHE A 276 13.59 7.39 33.43
N ILE A 277 14.18 8.27 34.23
CA ILE A 277 13.69 8.65 35.56
C ILE A 277 12.82 9.90 35.42
N LYS A 278 11.52 9.73 35.67
CA LYS A 278 10.49 10.77 35.59
C LYS A 278 10.56 11.76 36.77
N PRO A 279 9.86 12.91 36.71
CA PRO A 279 9.77 13.89 37.81
C PRO A 279 9.24 13.32 39.13
N ASP A 280 8.38 12.31 39.06
CA ASP A 280 7.81 11.61 40.23
C ASP A 280 8.75 10.54 40.81
N GLY A 281 9.93 10.34 40.20
CA GLY A 281 10.90 9.30 40.57
C GLY A 281 10.63 7.93 39.95
N THR A 282 9.57 7.77 39.15
CA THR A 282 9.29 6.51 38.46
C THR A 282 10.36 6.23 37.40
N GLU A 283 10.89 5.01 37.40
CA GLU A 283 11.86 4.54 36.41
C GLU A 283 11.15 3.75 35.31
N VAL A 284 11.42 4.08 34.05
CA VAL A 284 10.87 3.39 32.89
C VAL A 284 11.99 2.97 31.95
N VAL A 285 12.11 1.67 31.70
CA VAL A 285 12.98 1.15 30.64
C VAL A 285 12.28 1.38 29.29
N LEU A 286 12.86 2.23 28.47
CA LEU A 286 12.30 2.65 27.19
C LEU A 286 12.34 1.49 26.18
N LYS A 287 11.24 1.34 25.44
CA LYS A 287 11.03 0.32 24.41
C LYS A 287 10.40 0.95 23.17
N ILE A 288 10.60 0.31 22.03
CA ILE A 288 9.87 0.66 20.81
C ILE A 288 8.46 0.06 20.90
N GLY A 289 7.45 0.93 20.82
CA GLY A 289 6.04 0.54 20.87
C GLY A 289 5.51 -0.02 19.54
N PRO A 290 4.22 -0.37 19.49
CA PRO A 290 3.58 -1.00 18.34
C PRO A 290 3.69 -0.23 17.02
N SER A 291 3.71 1.10 17.06
CA SER A 291 3.86 1.99 15.89
C SER A 291 5.33 2.25 15.53
N GLY A 292 6.29 1.62 16.20
CA GLY A 292 7.71 1.82 15.93
C GLY A 292 8.30 3.07 16.59
N VAL A 293 7.55 3.70 17.50
CA VAL A 293 7.95 4.91 18.23
C VAL A 293 8.54 4.51 19.59
N LEU A 294 9.69 5.09 19.95
CA LEU A 294 10.33 4.87 21.25
C LEU A 294 9.48 5.53 22.35
N GLY A 295 9.14 4.79 23.41
CA GLY A 295 8.38 5.37 24.52
C GLY A 295 6.86 5.37 24.32
N GLU A 296 6.36 4.89 23.17
CA GLU A 296 4.92 4.76 22.93
C GLU A 296 4.25 3.87 24.00
N GLU A 297 3.15 4.36 24.57
CA GLU A 297 2.39 3.74 25.67
C GLU A 297 3.17 3.63 27.00
N GLN A 298 4.26 4.39 27.17
CA GLN A 298 5.07 4.37 28.39
C GLN A 298 4.90 5.62 29.27
N GLY A 299 4.07 6.60 28.85
CA GLY A 299 3.78 7.79 29.64
C GLY A 299 5.02 8.64 29.95
N CYS A 300 5.99 8.67 29.04
CA CYS A 300 7.25 9.39 29.20
C CYS A 300 7.33 10.53 28.19
N ALA A 301 7.83 11.69 28.60
CA ALA A 301 8.18 12.80 27.72
C ALA A 301 9.70 13.02 27.76
N THR A 302 10.46 12.22 27.00
CA THR A 302 11.92 12.15 27.11
C THR A 302 12.63 13.45 26.70
N GLU A 303 12.01 14.25 25.84
CA GLU A 303 12.63 15.46 25.30
C GLU A 303 12.41 16.71 26.16
N ILE A 304 11.37 16.75 27.01
CA ILE A 304 11.08 17.93 27.84
C ILE A 304 12.25 18.25 28.77
N GLY A 305 12.79 19.46 28.64
CA GLY A 305 13.93 19.94 29.41
C GLY A 305 15.30 19.51 28.88
N ARG A 306 15.37 18.63 27.87
CA ARG A 306 16.62 18.32 27.16
C ARG A 306 17.03 19.52 26.30
N ILE A 307 18.32 19.81 26.22
CA ILE A 307 18.90 20.76 25.28
C ILE A 307 19.30 20.01 24.01
N ASP A 308 18.72 20.39 22.87
CA ASP A 308 19.09 19.89 21.55
C ASP A 308 20.04 20.86 20.82
N ARG A 309 20.17 20.72 19.49
CA ARG A 309 20.98 21.62 18.65
C ARG A 309 20.50 23.08 18.68
N GLY A 310 19.29 23.36 19.18
CA GLY A 310 18.74 24.70 19.37
C GLY A 310 19.33 25.43 20.58
N GLY A 311 19.97 24.71 21.51
CA GLY A 311 20.74 25.29 22.61
C GLY A 311 19.93 25.77 23.82
N THR A 312 18.60 25.58 23.82
CA THR A 312 17.71 25.87 24.95
C THR A 312 16.96 24.61 25.39
N PRO A 313 16.62 24.47 26.69
CA PRO A 313 15.79 23.35 27.15
C PRO A 313 14.44 23.34 26.44
N ILE A 314 14.08 22.21 25.82
CA ILE A 314 12.83 22.04 25.07
C ILE A 314 11.63 22.16 26.01
N GLN A 315 10.65 22.96 25.62
CA GLN A 315 9.34 23.06 26.25
C GLN A 315 8.26 22.45 25.37
N GLU A 316 7.07 22.25 25.92
CA GLU A 316 5.93 21.81 25.15
C GLU A 316 5.59 22.83 24.04
N GLY A 317 5.43 22.34 22.82
CA GLY A 317 5.17 23.14 21.62
C GLY A 317 6.43 23.67 20.91
N ASP A 318 7.61 23.57 21.53
CA ASP A 318 8.86 23.99 20.89
C ASP A 318 9.20 23.09 19.69
N LEU A 319 9.83 23.71 18.69
CA LEU A 319 10.25 23.02 17.47
C LEU A 319 11.60 22.31 17.69
N GLY A 320 11.67 21.04 17.32
CA GLY A 320 12.93 20.29 17.34
C GLY A 320 13.97 20.88 16.39
N ALA A 321 15.24 20.84 16.81
CA ALA A 321 16.38 21.27 16.02
C ALA A 321 17.29 20.10 15.57
N ASP A 322 17.08 18.90 16.10
CA ASP A 322 17.73 17.68 15.62
C ASP A 322 17.18 17.26 14.25
N GLU A 323 18.04 16.72 13.38
CA GLU A 323 17.71 16.43 11.97
C GLU A 323 16.47 15.53 11.81
N ALA A 324 16.31 14.53 12.68
CA ALA A 324 15.17 13.62 12.67
C ALA A 324 13.82 14.31 12.92
N PHE A 325 13.82 15.43 13.65
CA PHE A 325 12.62 16.12 14.15
C PHE A 325 12.60 17.61 13.80
N MET A 326 13.45 18.02 12.86
CA MET A 326 13.67 19.43 12.55
C MET A 326 12.37 20.12 12.16
N GLY A 327 12.02 21.19 12.90
CA GLY A 327 10.82 21.98 12.66
C GLY A 327 9.51 21.33 13.09
N GLN A 328 9.55 20.22 13.82
CA GLN A 328 8.36 19.57 14.37
C GLN A 328 8.14 20.00 15.81
N PRO A 329 6.90 20.34 16.22
CA PRO A 329 6.61 20.63 17.61
C PRO A 329 6.68 19.33 18.44
N TYR A 330 7.25 19.44 19.65
CA TYR A 330 7.19 18.39 20.66
C TYR A 330 5.93 18.58 21.52
N LEU A 331 5.05 17.58 21.58
CA LEU A 331 3.75 17.68 22.22
C LEU A 331 3.61 16.64 23.33
N VAL A 332 2.99 17.02 24.44
CA VAL A 332 2.80 16.15 25.62
C VAL A 332 1.30 15.94 25.84
N ASP A 333 0.89 14.69 26.01
CA ASP A 333 -0.47 14.36 26.43
C ASP A 333 -0.61 14.61 27.94
N GLU A 334 -1.47 15.56 28.30
CA GLU A 334 -1.67 15.99 29.70
C GLU A 334 -2.18 14.87 30.62
N LYS A 335 -2.82 13.82 30.09
CA LYS A 335 -3.41 12.75 30.90
C LYS A 335 -2.40 11.66 31.25
N THR A 336 -1.53 11.34 30.32
CA THR A 336 -0.59 10.23 30.40
C THR A 336 0.83 10.69 30.74
N GLY A 337 1.16 11.96 30.48
CA GLY A 337 2.51 12.48 30.55
C GLY A 337 3.41 11.97 29.42
N GLU A 338 2.83 11.31 28.41
CA GLU A 338 3.54 10.85 27.23
C GLU A 338 3.85 12.03 26.31
N GLY A 339 5.07 12.13 25.80
CA GLY A 339 5.45 13.19 24.90
C GLY A 339 6.22 12.65 23.71
N HIS A 340 5.88 13.17 22.54
CA HIS A 340 6.48 12.79 21.26
C HIS A 340 6.48 13.99 20.31
N TYR A 341 7.32 13.95 19.29
CA TYR A 341 7.21 14.91 18.19
C TYR A 341 5.94 14.66 17.38
N ARG A 342 5.43 15.70 16.71
CA ARG A 342 4.18 15.62 15.91
C ARG A 342 4.11 14.42 14.98
N THR A 343 5.21 14.04 14.33
CA THR A 343 5.23 12.88 13.43
C THR A 343 4.97 11.58 14.16
N GLU A 344 5.65 11.38 15.28
CA GLU A 344 5.51 10.17 16.09
C GLU A 344 4.08 10.05 16.62
N TRP A 345 3.47 11.17 17.02
CA TRP A 345 2.03 11.19 17.34
C TRP A 345 1.14 10.80 16.17
N LEU A 346 1.49 11.17 14.93
CA LEU A 346 0.74 10.76 13.74
C LEU A 346 0.90 9.27 13.45
N ASP A 347 2.10 8.70 13.65
CA ASP A 347 2.33 7.26 13.50
C ASP A 347 1.59 6.45 14.58
N ILE A 348 1.51 6.95 15.81
CA ILE A 348 0.68 6.39 16.88
C ILE A 348 -0.81 6.48 16.49
N ALA A 349 -1.27 7.65 16.05
CA ALA A 349 -2.67 7.89 15.70
C ALA A 349 -3.16 7.07 14.49
N GLN A 350 -2.30 6.76 13.53
CA GLN A 350 -2.66 5.92 12.36
C GLN A 350 -2.99 4.47 12.72
N ARG A 351 -2.56 4.01 13.89
CA ARG A 351 -2.84 2.65 14.40
C ARG A 351 -4.16 2.57 15.16
N LEU A 352 -4.57 3.66 15.81
CA LEU A 352 -5.78 3.76 16.62
C LEU A 352 -7.02 3.93 15.74
#